data_AF-A0A381I7X8-F1
#
_entry.id   AF-A0A381I7X8-F1
#
_cell.length_a   1.000
_cell.length_b   1.000
_cell.length_c   1.000
_cell.angle_alpha   90.00
_cell.angle_beta   90.00
_cell.angle_gamma   90.00
#
_symmetry.space_group_name_H-M   'P 1'
#
loop_
_entity.id
_entity.type
_entity.pdbx_description
1 polymer ?
#
loop_
_entity_poly.entity_id
_entity_poly.type
_entity_poly.pdbx_seq_one_letter_code
_entity_poly.pdbx_strand_id
1 'polypeptide(L)'
;MESIKEYLDKLEINNSGLGKQLKEVYINRVVYFKEDKIVYFYLTSKDIVSHELLDKFKEELMYKLDYFKDMRMKIRFTGLERKSNKDVIKKYWNNILYILKYLCPSIAGWYKQVEFLCLEEELKIKLPKGIFYERLMKKNVTYVLKTVLSEELGLDLNITIEKAVDEKVNKERLIRINDREMEEKIRALEIGKVNNCEENEEESYVIKSDVDENLIYGDNANAMIENIVELNASSGTVAVVGDIFDVDTKELKNGKILMIASITDYTSSISCKLFLTDTNKDGVLENVKKGAYLKIKGDIVYDTYQREISMMISGIRKETRIEREDKSEEKRVELHAHTQMSSMDAICSVKKLVERAAKWGHSAIAITDHGVVQGFPDAMNAGKSNNIKILYGVEGYLVEDDSLIIEDANDKELSQTFVVFDIETTGFSNTNDKITEIGAVKIENFKIVDRFSELINPEKDISYKIQELTGITNELIKDKPTIEEVLPKFMEFVGDSVLVAHNAEFDTGFISQKCREQGLLYNNKKVDTLMLARVMLPNLKRHRLNVVAKELGIPLLNHHRAVDDAEATALIFNKFLQMPYRKRCKNSK
;
A
#
# COMPACT_ATOMS: atom_id res chain seq x y z
N MET A 1 -23.20 18.97 29.62
CA MET A 1 -22.34 19.13 28.43
C MET A 1 -21.00 19.60 28.94
N GLU A 2 -20.00 18.73 28.96
CA GLU A 2 -18.63 19.15 29.27
C GLU A 2 -18.08 19.86 28.02
N SER A 3 -17.43 21.01 28.21
CA SER A 3 -16.73 21.67 27.11
C SER A 3 -15.51 20.84 26.72
N ILE A 4 -15.09 20.89 25.44
CA ILE A 4 -13.86 20.22 25.00
C ILE A 4 -12.66 20.70 25.83
N LYS A 5 -12.66 21.95 26.28
CA LYS A 5 -11.63 22.49 27.16
C LYS A 5 -11.58 21.74 28.51
N GLU A 6 -12.72 21.56 29.19
CA GLU A 6 -12.78 20.80 30.44
C GLU A 6 -12.40 19.33 30.25
N TYR A 7 -12.70 18.76 29.08
CA TYR A 7 -12.30 17.39 28.73
C TYR A 7 -10.78 17.27 28.48
N LEU A 8 -10.18 18.23 27.78
CA LEU A 8 -8.73 18.32 27.56
C LEU A 8 -7.97 18.53 28.88
N ASP A 9 -8.50 19.39 29.76
CA ASP A 9 -7.92 19.66 31.09
C ASP A 9 -7.93 18.39 31.97
N LYS A 10 -8.99 17.56 31.90
CA LYS A 10 -9.07 16.26 32.59
C LYS A 10 -8.10 15.19 32.06
N LEU A 11 -7.70 15.29 30.78
CA LEU A 11 -6.78 14.35 30.14
C LEU A 11 -5.31 14.80 30.20
N GLU A 12 -5.02 15.89 30.93
CA GLU A 12 -3.69 16.51 31.05
C GLU A 12 -3.07 16.87 29.68
N ILE A 13 -3.91 17.21 28.69
CA ILE A 13 -3.44 17.62 27.36
C ILE A 13 -3.17 19.12 27.37
N ASN A 14 -1.92 19.50 27.62
CA ASN A 14 -1.47 20.89 27.66
C ASN A 14 -1.29 21.51 26.26
N ASN A 15 -2.37 21.61 25.46
CA ASN A 15 -2.35 22.44 24.25
C ASN A 15 -3.13 23.75 24.45
N SER A 16 -2.40 24.79 24.90
CA SER A 16 -2.95 26.12 25.21
C SER A 16 -3.60 26.85 24.02
N GLY A 17 -3.31 26.42 22.77
CA GLY A 17 -3.91 26.95 21.55
C GLY A 17 -5.27 26.35 21.22
N LEU A 18 -5.37 25.01 21.23
CA LEU A 18 -6.60 24.26 20.95
C LEU A 18 -7.68 24.55 22.00
N GLY A 19 -7.30 24.60 23.29
CA GLY A 19 -8.22 24.90 24.40
C GLY A 19 -8.83 26.30 24.36
N LYS A 20 -8.17 27.28 23.71
CA LYS A 20 -8.73 28.63 23.49
C LYS A 20 -9.69 28.68 22.30
N GLN A 21 -9.38 27.95 21.22
CA GLN A 21 -10.15 27.99 19.97
C GLN A 21 -11.38 27.05 19.99
N LEU A 22 -11.38 26.00 20.81
CA LEU A 22 -12.49 25.05 20.97
C LEU A 22 -13.32 25.30 22.24
N LYS A 23 -13.16 26.46 22.88
CA LYS A 23 -13.83 26.79 24.17
C LYS A 23 -15.36 26.73 24.09
N GLU A 24 -15.93 26.98 22.92
CA GLU A 24 -17.38 26.99 22.69
C GLU A 24 -17.93 25.70 22.06
N VAL A 25 -17.10 24.64 22.00
CA VAL A 25 -17.51 23.32 21.51
C VAL A 25 -17.80 22.40 22.69
N TYR A 26 -18.98 21.79 22.65
CA TYR A 26 -19.52 20.94 23.71
C TYR A 26 -19.70 19.52 23.20
N ILE A 27 -19.35 18.53 24.02
CA ILE A 27 -19.60 17.12 23.71
C ILE A 27 -21.05 16.79 24.13
N ASN A 28 -21.87 16.40 23.15
CA ASN A 28 -23.26 16.04 23.37
C ASN A 28 -23.42 14.56 23.72
N ARG A 29 -22.77 13.67 22.94
CA ARG A 29 -22.75 12.23 23.21
C ARG A 29 -21.48 11.58 22.66
N VAL A 30 -21.05 10.50 23.29
CA VAL A 30 -19.95 9.64 22.83
C VAL A 30 -20.50 8.22 22.66
N VAL A 31 -20.30 7.62 21.49
CA VAL A 31 -20.76 6.25 21.18
C VAL A 31 -19.54 5.39 20.89
N TYR A 32 -19.37 4.31 21.64
CA TYR A 32 -18.24 3.40 21.47
C TYR A 32 -18.71 2.04 20.97
N PHE A 33 -18.18 1.63 19.81
CA PHE A 33 -18.39 0.32 19.22
C PHE A 33 -17.28 -0.63 19.68
N LYS A 34 -17.60 -1.50 20.65
CA LYS A 34 -16.66 -2.41 21.32
C LYS A 34 -15.98 -3.40 20.35
N GLU A 35 -16.75 -3.94 19.41
CA GLU A 35 -16.28 -4.96 18.46
C GLU A 35 -15.24 -4.39 17.48
N ASP A 36 -15.49 -3.20 16.94
CA ASP A 36 -14.60 -2.55 15.97
C ASP A 36 -13.51 -1.67 16.60
N LYS A 37 -13.60 -1.43 17.91
CA LYS A 37 -12.81 -0.44 18.65
C LYS A 37 -12.89 0.97 18.07
N ILE A 38 -14.07 1.37 17.58
CA ILE A 38 -14.32 2.71 16.98
C ILE A 38 -15.13 3.57 17.95
N VAL A 39 -14.69 4.81 18.16
CA VAL A 39 -15.41 5.78 19.00
C VAL A 39 -15.91 6.98 18.18
N TYR A 40 -17.18 7.35 18.39
CA TYR A 40 -17.85 8.48 17.77
C TYR A 40 -18.11 9.58 18.79
N PHE A 41 -17.54 10.76 18.57
CA PHE A 41 -17.83 11.97 19.32
C PHE A 41 -18.85 12.81 18.55
N TYR A 42 -19.97 13.12 19.20
CA TYR A 42 -20.96 14.05 18.68
C TYR A 42 -20.82 15.38 19.40
N LEU A 43 -20.40 16.39 18.66
CA LEU A 43 -20.04 17.72 19.12
C LEU A 43 -21.13 18.73 18.73
N THR A 44 -21.27 19.77 19.53
CA THR A 44 -22.17 20.91 19.27
C THR A 44 -21.43 22.20 19.50
N SER A 45 -21.60 23.18 18.61
CA SER A 45 -20.98 24.50 18.74
C SER A 45 -21.98 25.61 18.38
N LYS A 46 -21.82 26.79 18.97
CA LYS A 46 -22.60 27.98 18.60
C LYS A 46 -22.02 28.67 17.36
N ASP A 47 -20.70 28.72 17.25
CA ASP A 47 -19.98 29.29 16.12
C ASP A 47 -19.37 28.21 15.21
N ILE A 48 -19.14 28.58 13.94
CA ILE A 48 -18.53 27.69 12.94
C ILE A 48 -17.06 27.47 13.31
N VAL A 49 -16.69 26.19 13.41
CA VAL A 49 -15.33 25.72 13.71
C VAL A 49 -14.71 25.15 12.44
N SER A 50 -13.40 25.36 12.23
CA SER A 50 -12.72 24.82 11.06
C SER A 50 -12.50 23.30 11.17
N HIS A 51 -12.70 22.59 10.06
CA HIS A 51 -12.43 21.13 10.00
C HIS A 51 -10.96 20.79 10.29
N GLU A 52 -10.01 21.66 9.89
CA GLU A 52 -8.58 21.50 10.22
C GLU A 52 -8.33 21.48 11.74
N LEU A 53 -9.09 22.26 12.52
CA LEU A 53 -8.94 22.29 13.98
C LEU A 53 -9.49 21.02 14.62
N LEU A 54 -10.57 20.46 14.06
CA LEU A 54 -11.15 19.20 14.51
C LEU A 54 -10.21 18.01 14.22
N ASP A 55 -9.52 18.02 13.07
CA ASP A 55 -8.54 16.97 12.76
C ASP A 55 -7.32 17.03 13.68
N LYS A 56 -6.80 18.23 14.00
CA LYS A 56 -5.74 18.37 15.02
C LYS A 56 -6.19 17.86 16.40
N PHE A 57 -7.43 18.15 16.78
CA PHE A 57 -8.01 17.62 18.02
C PHE A 57 -8.15 16.10 18.00
N LYS A 58 -8.54 15.51 16.85
CA LYS A 58 -8.57 14.05 16.65
C LYS A 58 -7.17 13.43 16.80
N GLU A 59 -6.16 14.01 16.17
CA GLU A 59 -4.77 13.51 16.23
C GLU A 59 -4.24 13.49 17.67
N GLU A 60 -4.47 14.56 18.45
CA GLU A 60 -4.06 14.61 19.85
C GLU A 60 -4.77 13.57 20.72
N LEU A 61 -6.08 13.37 20.50
CA LEU A 61 -6.83 12.34 21.22
C LEU A 61 -6.37 10.93 20.84
N MET A 62 -6.07 10.66 19.57
CA MET A 62 -5.53 9.37 19.13
C MET A 62 -4.15 9.10 19.71
N TYR A 63 -3.29 10.11 19.85
CA TYR A 63 -1.97 9.96 20.46
C TYR A 63 -2.03 9.56 21.94
N LYS A 64 -3.02 10.10 22.68
CA LYS A 64 -3.19 9.81 24.11
C LYS A 64 -4.02 8.56 24.40
N LEU A 65 -4.97 8.24 23.52
CA LEU A 65 -5.89 7.12 23.66
C LEU A 65 -5.54 6.04 22.62
N ASP A 66 -4.39 5.39 22.81
CA ASP A 66 -3.84 4.35 21.91
C ASP A 66 -4.69 3.06 21.83
N TYR A 67 -5.70 2.94 22.69
CA TYR A 67 -6.61 1.82 22.75
C TYR A 67 -7.59 1.73 21.55
N PHE A 68 -7.95 2.87 20.94
CA PHE A 68 -8.95 2.92 19.86
C PHE A 68 -8.32 2.73 18.48
N LYS A 69 -9.00 1.97 17.61
CA LYS A 69 -8.56 1.75 16.22
C LYS A 69 -8.87 2.94 15.30
N ASP A 70 -10.03 3.56 15.49
CA ASP A 70 -10.44 4.77 14.77
C ASP A 70 -11.30 5.67 15.65
N MET A 71 -11.20 6.98 15.43
CA MET A 71 -11.95 8.01 16.15
C MET A 71 -12.66 8.91 15.13
N ARG A 72 -13.98 9.04 15.25
CA ARG A 72 -14.80 9.84 14.34
C ARG A 72 -15.49 10.95 15.10
N MET A 73 -15.54 12.13 14.50
CA MET A 73 -16.19 13.31 15.08
C MET A 73 -17.29 13.80 14.14
N LYS A 74 -18.47 14.05 14.70
CA LYS A 74 -19.59 14.71 14.00
C LYS A 74 -19.96 15.97 14.77
N ILE A 75 -19.96 17.13 14.11
CA ILE A 75 -20.27 18.42 14.73
C ILE A 75 -21.58 18.99 14.21
N ARG A 76 -22.37 19.63 15.09
CA ARG A 76 -23.58 20.38 14.71
C ARG A 76 -23.49 21.83 15.19
N PHE A 77 -23.76 22.78 14.29
CA PHE A 77 -23.74 24.21 14.57
C PHE A 77 -25.15 24.73 14.84
N THR A 78 -25.38 25.32 16.01
CA THR A 78 -26.73 25.72 16.49
C THR A 78 -26.96 27.23 16.53
N GLY A 79 -25.92 28.07 16.42
CA GLY A 79 -26.02 29.54 16.51
C GLY A 79 -26.30 30.27 15.20
N LEU A 80 -26.84 29.59 14.19
CA LEU A 80 -26.95 30.09 12.81
C LEU A 80 -28.38 30.45 12.38
N GLU A 81 -29.39 30.22 13.23
CA GLU A 81 -30.82 30.32 12.93
C GLU A 81 -31.33 31.73 12.53
N ARG A 82 -30.56 32.80 12.77
CA ARG A 82 -30.94 34.19 12.46
C ARG A 82 -30.16 34.82 11.30
N LYS A 83 -29.31 34.07 10.59
CA LYS A 83 -28.44 34.59 9.52
C LYS A 83 -28.94 34.12 8.15
N SER A 84 -28.75 34.93 7.12
CA SER A 84 -29.05 34.53 5.74
C SER A 84 -28.18 33.35 5.31
N ASN A 85 -28.70 32.45 4.47
CA ASN A 85 -27.95 31.30 3.95
C ASN A 85 -26.60 31.72 3.34
N LYS A 86 -26.58 32.89 2.67
CA LYS A 86 -25.37 33.49 2.09
C LYS A 86 -24.31 33.82 3.13
N ASP A 87 -24.69 34.39 4.27
CA ASP A 87 -23.75 34.75 5.34
C ASP A 87 -23.21 33.51 6.06
N VAL A 88 -24.05 32.48 6.22
CA VAL A 88 -23.66 31.20 6.80
C VAL A 88 -22.63 30.48 5.91
N ILE A 89 -22.92 30.35 4.62
CA ILE A 89 -22.00 29.72 3.66
C ILE A 89 -20.69 30.50 3.55
N LYS A 90 -20.73 31.85 3.56
CA LYS A 90 -19.51 32.66 3.51
C LYS A 90 -18.58 32.38 4.70
N LYS A 91 -19.13 32.18 5.91
CA LYS A 91 -18.34 31.78 7.08
C LYS A 91 -17.89 30.32 7.01
N TYR A 92 -18.71 29.44 6.45
CA TYR A 92 -18.43 28.01 6.31
C TYR A 92 -17.53 27.66 5.11
N TRP A 93 -17.23 28.62 4.23
CA TRP A 93 -16.52 28.40 2.97
C TRP A 93 -15.17 27.69 3.13
N ASN A 94 -14.42 28.03 4.19
CA ASN A 94 -13.14 27.36 4.47
C ASN A 94 -13.30 25.86 4.74
N ASN A 95 -14.42 25.43 5.33
CA ASN A 95 -14.72 24.02 5.54
C ASN A 95 -15.11 23.33 4.23
N ILE A 96 -15.84 24.01 3.34
CA ILE A 96 -16.12 23.49 2.00
C ILE A 96 -14.82 23.29 1.21
N LEU A 97 -13.89 24.26 1.24
CA LEU A 97 -12.57 24.11 0.62
C LEU A 97 -11.77 22.96 1.23
N TYR A 98 -11.91 22.73 2.54
CA TYR A 98 -11.30 21.59 3.24
C TYR A 98 -11.86 20.25 2.74
N ILE A 99 -13.18 20.12 2.64
CA ILE A 99 -13.85 18.94 2.11
C ILE A 99 -13.43 18.68 0.66
N LEU A 100 -13.35 19.74 -0.16
CA LEU A 100 -12.86 19.64 -1.54
C LEU A 100 -11.39 19.18 -1.59
N LYS A 101 -10.53 19.63 -0.64
CA LYS A 101 -9.15 19.12 -0.48
C LYS A 101 -9.12 17.63 -0.24
N TYR A 102 -9.95 17.18 0.69
CA TYR A 102 -9.97 15.80 1.13
C TYR A 102 -10.40 14.88 -0.01
N LEU A 103 -11.41 15.31 -0.78
CA LEU A 103 -11.85 14.58 -1.97
C LEU A 103 -10.84 14.67 -3.12
N CYS A 104 -10.19 15.82 -3.32
CA CYS A 104 -9.25 16.06 -4.41
C CYS A 104 -8.03 16.86 -3.91
N PRO A 105 -6.95 16.21 -3.42
CA PRO A 105 -5.80 16.91 -2.83
C PRO A 105 -5.14 17.94 -3.77
N SER A 106 -5.18 17.69 -5.08
CA SER A 106 -4.64 18.57 -6.13
C SER A 106 -5.34 19.94 -6.23
N ILE A 107 -6.53 20.11 -5.65
CA ILE A 107 -7.27 21.40 -5.69
C ILE A 107 -6.66 22.44 -4.74
N ALA A 108 -5.83 22.03 -3.78
CA ALA A 108 -5.24 22.93 -2.77
C ALA A 108 -4.45 24.10 -3.38
N GLY A 109 -3.73 23.85 -4.50
CA GLY A 109 -2.99 24.89 -5.22
C GLY A 109 -3.87 25.91 -5.94
N TRP A 110 -5.19 25.69 -6.04
CA TRP A 110 -6.13 26.45 -6.86
C TRP A 110 -7.26 27.09 -6.05
N TYR A 111 -7.20 27.07 -4.71
CA TYR A 111 -8.25 27.62 -3.85
C TYR A 111 -8.66 29.06 -4.15
N LYS A 112 -7.70 29.91 -4.53
CA LYS A 112 -7.96 31.32 -4.86
C LYS A 112 -8.80 31.49 -6.13
N GLN A 113 -8.92 30.45 -6.96
CA GLN A 113 -9.64 30.46 -8.22
C GLN A 113 -10.94 29.63 -8.16
N VAL A 114 -11.30 29.09 -6.99
CA VAL A 114 -12.60 28.45 -6.77
C VAL A 114 -13.58 29.54 -6.36
N GLU A 115 -14.54 29.81 -7.23
CA GLU A 115 -15.59 30.82 -7.00
C GLU A 115 -16.87 30.14 -6.50
N PHE A 116 -17.63 30.81 -5.65
CA PHE A 116 -18.96 30.34 -5.25
C PHE A 116 -20.01 31.43 -5.37
N LEU A 117 -21.21 31.02 -5.72
CA LEU A 117 -22.39 31.85 -5.73
C LEU A 117 -23.48 31.13 -4.93
N CYS A 118 -23.90 31.74 -3.82
CA CYS A 118 -25.02 31.25 -3.02
C CYS A 118 -26.25 32.10 -3.34
N LEU A 119 -27.24 31.46 -3.95
CA LEU A 119 -28.62 31.93 -4.06
C LEU A 119 -29.44 31.34 -2.89
N GLU A 120 -30.67 31.81 -2.65
CA GLU A 120 -31.42 31.47 -1.42
C GLU A 120 -31.57 29.95 -1.18
N GLU A 121 -31.72 29.16 -2.24
CA GLU A 121 -31.88 27.69 -2.19
C GLU A 121 -30.80 26.92 -2.97
N GLU A 122 -29.85 27.61 -3.61
CA GLU A 122 -28.84 26.99 -4.49
C GLU A 122 -27.42 27.48 -4.18
N LEU A 123 -26.50 26.54 -3.96
CA LEU A 123 -25.07 26.78 -3.86
C LEU A 123 -24.37 26.34 -5.14
N LYS A 124 -23.92 27.32 -5.93
CA LYS A 124 -23.11 27.10 -7.12
C LYS A 124 -21.63 27.21 -6.80
N ILE A 125 -20.85 26.19 -7.15
CA ILE A 125 -19.39 26.18 -6.97
C ILE A 125 -18.74 26.05 -8.35
N LYS A 126 -17.98 27.07 -8.76
CA LYS A 126 -17.27 27.09 -10.03
C LYS A 126 -15.83 26.65 -9.83
N LEU A 127 -15.45 25.58 -10.52
CA LEU A 127 -14.12 24.99 -10.42
C LEU A 127 -13.21 25.51 -11.53
N PRO A 128 -11.95 25.86 -11.25
CA PRO A 128 -11.06 26.54 -12.19
C PRO A 128 -10.61 25.68 -13.38
N LYS A 129 -10.73 24.35 -13.30
CA LYS A 129 -10.34 23.44 -14.38
C LYS A 129 -11.33 22.28 -14.51
N GLY A 130 -11.57 21.82 -15.75
CA GLY A 130 -12.42 20.67 -16.04
C GLY A 130 -11.99 19.38 -15.32
N ILE A 131 -10.69 19.18 -15.11
CA ILE A 131 -10.17 17.99 -14.43
C ILE A 131 -10.63 17.88 -12.96
N PHE A 132 -10.84 19.02 -12.28
CA PHE A 132 -11.35 19.03 -10.90
C PHE A 132 -12.84 18.68 -10.88
N TYR A 133 -13.60 19.18 -11.86
CA TYR A 133 -15.01 18.84 -12.04
C TYR A 133 -15.18 17.32 -12.21
N GLU A 134 -14.47 16.71 -13.15
CA GLU A 134 -14.57 15.28 -13.42
C GLU A 134 -14.19 14.43 -12.19
N ARG A 135 -13.10 14.78 -11.49
CA ARG A 135 -12.66 14.05 -10.29
C ARG A 135 -13.63 14.17 -9.12
N LEU A 136 -14.19 15.36 -8.90
CA LEU A 136 -15.12 15.60 -7.80
C LEU A 136 -16.50 14.97 -8.08
N MET A 137 -16.96 15.03 -9.33
CA MET A 137 -18.21 14.37 -9.75
C MET A 137 -18.13 12.85 -9.62
N LYS A 138 -17.01 12.22 -9.98
CA LYS A 138 -16.77 10.77 -9.74
C LYS A 138 -16.88 10.38 -8.26
N LYS A 139 -16.62 11.31 -7.34
CA LYS A 139 -16.71 11.10 -5.89
C LYS A 139 -18.05 11.55 -5.30
N ASN A 140 -19.07 11.82 -6.12
CA ASN A 140 -20.39 12.27 -5.69
C ASN A 140 -20.35 13.49 -4.74
N VAL A 141 -19.47 14.45 -5.03
CA VAL A 141 -19.25 15.65 -4.20
C VAL A 141 -20.55 16.43 -3.90
N THR A 142 -21.52 16.44 -4.82
CA THR A 142 -22.81 17.12 -4.65
C THR A 142 -23.60 16.49 -3.50
N TYR A 143 -23.66 15.17 -3.46
CA TYR A 143 -24.30 14.42 -2.38
C TYR A 143 -23.53 14.57 -1.05
N VAL A 144 -22.20 14.51 -1.09
CA VAL A 144 -21.35 14.66 0.11
C VAL A 144 -21.56 16.04 0.74
N LEU A 145 -21.47 17.11 -0.05
CA LEU A 145 -21.69 18.47 0.43
C LEU A 145 -23.13 18.66 0.90
N LYS A 146 -24.13 18.09 0.21
CA LYS A 146 -25.53 18.18 0.63
C LYS A 146 -25.74 17.55 2.01
N THR A 147 -25.19 16.36 2.20
CA THR A 147 -25.27 15.62 3.47
C THR A 147 -24.57 16.38 4.58
N VAL A 148 -23.35 16.89 4.34
CA VAL A 148 -22.59 17.64 5.35
C VAL A 148 -23.28 18.95 5.74
N LEU A 149 -23.78 19.73 4.76
CA LEU A 149 -24.49 20.97 5.07
C LEU A 149 -25.80 20.70 5.84
N SER A 150 -26.50 19.61 5.52
CA SER A 150 -27.71 19.19 6.23
C SER A 150 -27.40 18.73 7.67
N GLU A 151 -26.39 17.87 7.85
CA GLU A 151 -26.02 17.34 9.17
C GLU A 151 -25.38 18.41 10.08
N GLU A 152 -24.45 19.22 9.54
CA GLU A 152 -23.67 20.18 10.35
C GLU A 152 -24.38 21.53 10.53
N LEU A 153 -25.04 22.05 9.50
CA LEU A 153 -25.67 23.39 9.52
C LEU A 153 -27.20 23.34 9.56
N GLY A 154 -27.82 22.19 9.29
CA GLY A 154 -29.28 22.08 9.16
C GLY A 154 -29.84 22.74 7.89
N LEU A 155 -28.99 22.96 6.87
CA LEU A 155 -29.38 23.60 5.61
C LEU A 155 -29.61 22.55 4.53
N ASP A 156 -30.78 22.58 3.89
CA ASP A 156 -31.08 21.79 2.69
C ASP A 156 -30.93 22.68 1.45
N LEU A 157 -29.74 22.69 0.86
CA LEU A 157 -29.41 23.48 -0.34
C LEU A 157 -29.18 22.55 -1.53
N ASN A 158 -29.61 22.99 -2.71
CA ASN A 158 -29.24 22.36 -3.96
C ASN A 158 -27.83 22.77 -4.36
N ILE A 159 -26.95 21.81 -4.63
CA ILE A 159 -25.55 22.08 -4.94
C ILE A 159 -25.29 21.79 -6.40
N THR A 160 -24.90 22.84 -7.12
CA THR A 160 -24.54 22.77 -8.54
C THR A 160 -23.05 23.06 -8.67
N ILE A 161 -22.31 22.18 -9.35
CA ILE A 161 -20.91 22.42 -9.65
C ILE A 161 -20.81 22.85 -11.11
N GLU A 162 -20.17 23.98 -11.34
CA GLU A 162 -19.97 24.53 -12.68
C GLU A 162 -18.50 24.36 -13.07
N LYS A 163 -18.28 23.85 -14.29
CA LYS A 163 -16.96 23.80 -14.89
C LYS A 163 -16.60 25.22 -15.35
N ALA A 164 -15.44 25.74 -14.95
CA ALA A 164 -14.87 26.87 -15.67
C ALA A 164 -14.72 26.44 -17.13
N VAL A 165 -15.36 27.20 -18.02
CA VAL A 165 -15.07 27.13 -19.45
C VAL A 165 -13.59 27.43 -19.53
N ASP A 166 -12.76 26.39 -19.73
CA ASP A 166 -11.40 26.60 -20.20
C ASP A 166 -11.56 27.57 -21.35
N GLU A 167 -10.86 28.70 -21.32
CA GLU A 167 -10.61 29.46 -22.54
C GLU A 167 -9.89 28.50 -23.48
N LYS A 168 -10.67 27.65 -24.16
CA LYS A 168 -10.39 27.27 -25.53
C LYS A 168 -10.18 28.62 -26.17
N VAL A 169 -8.93 28.93 -26.46
CA VAL A 169 -8.53 29.73 -27.61
C VAL A 169 -9.66 29.58 -28.60
N ASN A 170 -10.51 30.61 -28.67
CA ASN A 170 -11.80 30.48 -29.30
C ASN A 170 -11.47 30.38 -30.77
N LYS A 171 -11.32 29.14 -31.28
CA LYS A 171 -10.89 28.89 -32.65
C LYS A 171 -11.83 29.62 -33.59
N GLU A 172 -13.11 29.77 -33.26
CA GLU A 172 -14.04 30.59 -34.05
C GLU A 172 -13.76 32.09 -33.97
N ARG A 173 -13.28 32.64 -32.84
CA ARG A 173 -12.89 34.06 -32.75
C ARG A 173 -11.54 34.32 -33.41
N LEU A 174 -10.60 33.39 -33.31
CA LEU A 174 -9.28 33.45 -33.96
C LEU A 174 -9.39 33.19 -35.46
N ILE A 175 -10.29 32.29 -35.89
CA ILE A 175 -10.69 32.08 -37.29
C ILE A 175 -11.45 33.30 -37.77
N ARG A 176 -12.40 33.89 -37.02
CA ARG A 176 -13.04 35.15 -37.45
C ARG A 176 -12.10 36.36 -37.49
N ILE A 177 -11.09 36.43 -36.62
CA ILE A 177 -10.08 37.49 -36.65
C ILE A 177 -9.09 37.23 -37.80
N ASN A 178 -8.64 35.98 -38.00
CA ASN A 178 -7.81 35.61 -39.15
C ASN A 178 -8.56 35.76 -40.47
N ASP A 179 -9.84 35.40 -40.53
CA ASP A 179 -10.70 35.51 -41.71
C ASP A 179 -11.01 36.96 -41.98
N ARG A 180 -11.21 37.82 -40.95
CA ARG A 180 -11.28 39.27 -41.15
C ARG A 180 -9.96 39.86 -41.59
N GLU A 181 -8.83 39.48 -40.99
CA GLU A 181 -7.51 39.96 -41.39
C GLU A 181 -7.11 39.43 -42.77
N MET A 182 -7.56 38.22 -43.14
CA MET A 182 -7.37 37.59 -44.43
C MET A 182 -8.31 38.20 -45.46
N GLU A 183 -9.57 38.51 -45.13
CA GLU A 183 -10.49 39.29 -45.97
C GLU A 183 -10.01 40.74 -46.15
N GLU A 184 -9.44 41.37 -45.13
CA GLU A 184 -8.85 42.71 -45.24
C GLU A 184 -7.56 42.69 -46.07
N LYS A 185 -6.72 41.65 -45.91
CA LYS A 185 -5.52 41.44 -46.76
C LYS A 185 -5.88 41.03 -48.19
N ILE A 186 -6.93 40.23 -48.38
CA ILE A 186 -7.48 39.85 -49.69
C ILE A 186 -8.10 41.08 -50.35
N ARG A 187 -8.89 41.90 -49.65
CA ARG A 187 -9.40 43.19 -50.16
C ARG A 187 -8.27 44.17 -50.50
N ALA A 188 -7.19 44.20 -49.72
CA ALA A 188 -6.00 44.99 -50.04
C ALA A 188 -5.22 44.46 -51.25
N LEU A 189 -5.36 43.17 -51.59
CA LEU A 189 -4.78 42.52 -52.78
C LEU A 189 -5.72 42.55 -54.00
N GLU A 190 -7.04 42.62 -53.80
CA GLU A 190 -8.10 42.62 -54.83
C GLU A 190 -8.39 44.02 -55.41
N ILE A 191 -7.96 45.10 -54.76
CA ILE A 191 -7.98 46.47 -55.36
C ILE A 191 -6.99 46.57 -56.55
N GLY A 192 -6.15 45.57 -56.77
CA GLY A 192 -5.07 45.59 -57.77
C GLY A 192 -5.35 44.97 -59.15
N LYS A 193 -6.43 44.22 -59.38
CA LYS A 193 -6.69 43.62 -60.71
C LYS A 193 -8.18 43.40 -60.99
N VAL A 194 -8.73 44.26 -61.85
CA VAL A 194 -9.97 44.02 -62.61
C VAL A 194 -9.61 43.71 -64.06
N ASN A 195 -10.50 42.94 -64.72
CA ASN A 195 -10.56 42.50 -66.13
C ASN A 195 -10.05 41.05 -66.30
N ASN A 196 -10.78 40.09 -66.85
CA ASN A 196 -11.88 40.19 -67.82
C ASN A 196 -12.62 38.83 -67.99
N CYS A 197 -13.81 38.94 -68.58
CA CYS A 197 -14.56 37.94 -69.37
C CYS A 197 -15.49 36.94 -68.67
N GLU A 198 -16.76 37.11 -69.04
CA GLU A 198 -17.91 36.20 -68.95
C GLU A 198 -17.68 34.92 -69.78
N GLU A 199 -18.25 33.79 -69.35
CA GLU A 199 -19.19 32.98 -70.15
C GLU A 199 -19.74 31.78 -69.35
N ASN A 200 -20.94 31.36 -69.75
CA ASN A 200 -21.84 30.40 -69.13
C ASN A 200 -21.31 28.96 -69.12
N GLU A 201 -21.76 28.14 -68.15
CA GLU A 201 -22.26 26.77 -68.40
C GLU A 201 -22.93 26.18 -67.14
N GLU A 202 -24.09 25.56 -67.36
CA GLU A 202 -24.89 24.82 -66.37
C GLU A 202 -24.16 23.53 -65.98
N GLU A 203 -24.03 23.22 -64.69
CA GLU A 203 -23.76 21.83 -64.27
C GLU A 203 -24.32 21.49 -62.87
N SER A 204 -25.08 20.40 -62.86
CA SER A 204 -25.73 19.61 -61.80
C SER A 204 -25.39 19.88 -60.31
N TYR A 205 -26.44 20.04 -59.51
CA TYR A 205 -26.43 19.82 -58.05
C TYR A 205 -26.02 18.36 -57.75
N VAL A 206 -24.80 18.13 -57.27
CA VAL A 206 -24.41 16.90 -56.58
C VAL A 206 -24.35 17.21 -55.09
N ILE A 207 -25.31 16.69 -54.32
CA ILE A 207 -25.25 16.67 -52.86
C ILE A 207 -24.06 15.77 -52.49
N LYS A 208 -22.93 16.35 -52.10
CA LYS A 208 -21.90 15.61 -51.36
C LYS A 208 -22.47 15.32 -49.97
N SER A 209 -22.73 14.05 -49.68
CA SER A 209 -22.91 13.59 -48.31
C SER A 209 -21.63 13.86 -47.51
N ASP A 210 -21.73 14.61 -46.42
CA ASP A 210 -20.70 14.63 -45.37
C ASP A 210 -20.62 13.22 -44.78
N VAL A 211 -19.75 12.37 -45.33
CA VAL A 211 -19.45 11.06 -44.76
C VAL A 211 -18.41 11.27 -43.67
N ASP A 212 -18.80 11.09 -42.40
CA ASP A 212 -17.85 11.04 -41.28
C ASP A 212 -16.93 9.82 -41.48
N GLU A 213 -15.67 10.05 -41.86
CA GLU A 213 -14.68 8.99 -42.15
C GLU A 213 -14.44 8.02 -40.97
N ASN A 214 -14.85 8.37 -39.74
CA ASN A 214 -14.67 7.53 -38.56
C ASN A 214 -15.90 6.66 -38.23
N LEU A 215 -17.01 6.82 -38.96
CA LEU A 215 -18.23 6.05 -38.76
C LEU A 215 -18.16 4.73 -39.54
N ILE A 216 -18.14 3.60 -38.81
CA ILE A 216 -18.05 2.26 -39.41
C ILE A 216 -19.45 1.68 -39.66
N TYR A 217 -20.40 1.92 -38.75
CA TYR A 217 -21.75 1.34 -38.82
C TYR A 217 -22.77 2.17 -38.02
N GLY A 218 -24.00 2.28 -38.53
CA GLY A 218 -25.16 2.85 -37.80
C GLY A 218 -25.20 4.37 -37.67
N ASP A 219 -26.17 4.88 -36.90
CA ASP A 219 -26.37 6.32 -36.66
C ASP A 219 -25.46 6.88 -35.55
N ASN A 220 -25.16 8.18 -35.66
CA ASN A 220 -24.16 8.93 -34.90
C ASN A 220 -24.04 8.51 -33.42
N ALA A 221 -22.87 7.98 -33.04
CA ALA A 221 -22.57 7.42 -31.72
C ALA A 221 -22.34 8.51 -30.62
N ASN A 222 -23.20 9.53 -30.59
CA ASN A 222 -23.25 10.56 -29.55
C ASN A 222 -24.12 10.13 -28.36
N ALA A 223 -23.81 8.97 -27.77
CA ALA A 223 -24.36 8.56 -26.48
C ALA A 223 -23.32 8.79 -25.36
N MET A 224 -23.79 8.97 -24.13
CA MET A 224 -22.94 9.07 -22.94
C MET A 224 -22.10 7.80 -22.82
N ILE A 225 -20.80 7.97 -22.55
CA ILE A 225 -19.87 6.87 -22.38
C ILE A 225 -20.02 6.34 -20.96
N GLU A 226 -20.36 5.07 -20.81
CA GLU A 226 -20.43 4.38 -19.52
C GLU A 226 -19.28 3.38 -19.37
N ASN A 227 -18.79 3.19 -18.14
CA ASN A 227 -17.83 2.13 -17.85
C ASN A 227 -18.54 0.78 -17.93
N ILE A 228 -17.89 -0.24 -18.49
CA ILE A 228 -18.51 -1.55 -18.70
C ILE A 228 -18.93 -2.19 -17.35
N VAL A 229 -18.21 -1.90 -16.27
CA VAL A 229 -18.53 -2.40 -14.91
C VAL A 229 -19.86 -1.89 -14.36
N GLU A 230 -20.37 -0.76 -14.83
CA GLU A 230 -21.62 -0.15 -14.34
C GLU A 230 -22.86 -0.66 -15.11
N LEU A 231 -22.64 -1.43 -16.18
CA LEU A 231 -23.70 -1.93 -17.04
C LEU A 231 -24.53 -3.02 -16.37
N ASN A 232 -25.85 -2.90 -16.50
CA ASN A 232 -26.81 -3.87 -16.00
C ASN A 232 -27.94 -4.06 -17.03
N ALA A 233 -28.81 -5.06 -16.81
CA ALA A 233 -29.91 -5.38 -17.74
C ALA A 233 -30.95 -4.24 -17.90
N SER A 234 -30.93 -3.22 -17.04
CA SER A 234 -31.79 -2.03 -17.12
C SER A 234 -31.11 -0.81 -17.72
N SER A 235 -29.84 -0.89 -18.14
CA SER A 235 -29.07 0.24 -18.67
C SER A 235 -29.58 0.77 -20.03
N GLY A 236 -30.44 0.05 -20.75
CA GLY A 236 -31.01 0.50 -22.03
C GLY A 236 -29.95 0.68 -23.12
N THR A 237 -30.02 1.79 -23.88
CA THR A 237 -29.05 2.13 -24.93
C THR A 237 -27.85 2.88 -24.36
N VAL A 238 -26.66 2.29 -24.45
CA VAL A 238 -25.41 2.87 -23.92
C VAL A 238 -24.32 2.92 -24.99
N ALA A 239 -23.26 3.70 -24.76
CA ALA A 239 -22.03 3.63 -25.54
C ALA A 239 -20.85 3.22 -24.67
N VAL A 240 -20.08 2.25 -25.15
CA VAL A 240 -18.85 1.75 -24.53
C VAL A 240 -17.65 2.01 -25.44
N VAL A 241 -16.49 2.26 -24.84
CA VAL A 241 -15.22 2.45 -25.55
C VAL A 241 -14.22 1.46 -25.00
N GLY A 242 -13.56 0.69 -25.87
CA GLY A 242 -12.65 -0.36 -25.41
C GLY A 242 -11.88 -1.06 -26.52
N ASP A 243 -10.95 -1.91 -26.09
CA ASP A 243 -10.16 -2.79 -26.94
C ASP A 243 -10.94 -4.05 -27.27
N ILE A 244 -11.00 -4.42 -28.55
CA ILE A 244 -11.54 -5.69 -28.99
C ILE A 244 -10.47 -6.76 -28.84
N PHE A 245 -10.72 -7.76 -28.00
CA PHE A 245 -9.78 -8.86 -27.79
C PHE A 245 -10.20 -10.16 -28.48
N ASP A 246 -11.48 -10.29 -28.83
CA ASP A 246 -11.99 -11.45 -29.56
C ASP A 246 -13.12 -11.08 -30.53
N VAL A 247 -13.17 -11.77 -31.67
CA VAL A 247 -14.21 -11.61 -32.70
C VAL A 247 -14.52 -12.99 -33.28
N ASP A 248 -15.78 -13.40 -33.20
CA ASP A 248 -16.32 -14.64 -33.75
C ASP A 248 -17.45 -14.33 -34.74
N THR A 249 -17.59 -15.13 -35.79
CA THR A 249 -18.61 -14.95 -36.83
C THR A 249 -19.34 -16.27 -37.07
N LYS A 250 -20.68 -16.21 -37.05
CA LYS A 250 -21.55 -17.37 -37.26
C LYS A 250 -22.57 -17.10 -38.35
N GLU A 251 -22.63 -17.96 -39.36
CA GLU A 251 -23.66 -17.90 -40.39
C GLU A 251 -24.97 -18.52 -39.88
N LEU A 252 -26.09 -17.80 -40.04
CA LEU A 252 -27.41 -18.27 -39.65
C LEU A 252 -28.14 -18.92 -40.82
N LYS A 253 -29.09 -19.81 -40.52
CA LYS A 253 -29.90 -20.54 -41.52
C LYS A 253 -30.68 -19.65 -42.50
N ASN A 254 -30.83 -18.36 -42.18
CA ASN A 254 -31.52 -17.35 -42.99
C ASN A 254 -30.57 -16.52 -43.88
N GLY A 255 -29.30 -16.91 -44.01
CA GLY A 255 -28.29 -16.22 -44.83
C GLY A 255 -27.68 -14.98 -44.17
N LYS A 256 -28.15 -14.55 -43.00
CA LYS A 256 -27.54 -13.44 -42.23
C LYS A 256 -26.34 -13.94 -41.43
N ILE A 257 -25.35 -13.07 -41.23
CA ILE A 257 -24.15 -13.41 -40.46
C ILE A 257 -24.21 -12.70 -39.12
N LEU A 258 -24.07 -13.45 -38.03
CA LEU A 258 -23.97 -12.92 -36.68
C LEU A 258 -22.49 -12.73 -36.32
N MET A 259 -22.07 -11.49 -36.11
CA MET A 259 -20.79 -11.16 -35.51
C MET A 259 -20.95 -11.07 -33.98
N ILE A 260 -20.02 -11.69 -33.25
CA ILE A 260 -19.88 -11.57 -31.80
C ILE A 260 -18.49 -11.00 -31.53
N ALA A 261 -18.40 -9.76 -31.05
CA ALA A 261 -17.15 -9.11 -30.70
C ALA A 261 -17.08 -8.91 -29.18
N SER A 262 -15.98 -9.33 -28.54
CA SER A 262 -15.75 -9.13 -27.12
C SER A 262 -14.88 -7.90 -26.91
N ILE A 263 -15.43 -6.92 -26.19
CA ILE A 263 -14.79 -5.62 -25.93
C ILE A 263 -14.46 -5.49 -24.43
N THR A 264 -13.33 -4.87 -24.11
CA THR A 264 -12.94 -4.54 -22.74
C THR A 264 -12.44 -3.10 -22.64
N ASP A 265 -12.84 -2.41 -21.58
CA ASP A 265 -12.31 -1.11 -21.18
C ASP A 265 -11.24 -1.24 -20.07
N TYR A 266 -10.81 -2.49 -19.79
CA TYR A 266 -10.00 -2.92 -18.66
C TYR A 266 -10.64 -2.78 -17.27
N THR A 267 -11.88 -2.27 -17.18
CA THR A 267 -12.69 -2.33 -15.95
C THR A 267 -13.55 -3.59 -15.92
N SER A 268 -14.13 -3.96 -17.06
CA SER A 268 -14.88 -5.18 -17.28
C SER A 268 -14.85 -5.56 -18.77
N SER A 269 -15.58 -6.61 -19.14
CA SER A 269 -15.70 -7.07 -20.52
C SER A 269 -17.17 -7.38 -20.83
N ILE A 270 -17.59 -7.09 -22.06
CA ILE A 270 -18.94 -7.40 -22.53
C ILE A 270 -18.89 -7.95 -23.96
N SER A 271 -19.81 -8.87 -24.27
CA SER A 271 -19.99 -9.38 -25.62
C SER A 271 -20.99 -8.51 -26.39
N CYS A 272 -20.56 -7.99 -27.53
CA CYS A 272 -21.34 -7.18 -28.44
C CYS A 272 -21.73 -8.00 -29.68
N LYS A 273 -23.02 -8.01 -30.04
CA LYS A 273 -23.59 -8.81 -31.13
C LYS A 273 -24.14 -7.91 -32.22
N LEU A 274 -23.83 -8.22 -33.48
CA LEU A 274 -24.31 -7.51 -34.64
C LEU A 274 -24.74 -8.48 -35.75
N PHE A 275 -25.93 -8.26 -36.31
CA PHE A 275 -26.38 -8.97 -37.50
C PHE A 275 -25.92 -8.23 -38.75
N LEU A 276 -24.97 -8.82 -39.47
CA LEU A 276 -24.47 -8.31 -40.74
C LEU A 276 -25.40 -8.71 -41.89
N THR A 277 -25.56 -7.80 -42.84
CA THR A 277 -26.23 -7.99 -44.14
C THR A 277 -25.20 -7.91 -45.26
N ASP A 278 -25.52 -8.42 -46.44
CA ASP A 278 -24.60 -8.47 -47.58
C ASP A 278 -24.03 -7.09 -47.98
N THR A 279 -24.72 -6.01 -47.63
CA THR A 279 -24.32 -4.62 -47.87
C THR A 279 -23.34 -4.01 -46.86
N ASN A 280 -23.24 -4.53 -45.63
CA ASN A 280 -22.40 -3.96 -44.57
C ASN A 280 -21.31 -4.91 -44.05
N LYS A 281 -21.33 -6.17 -44.50
CA LYS A 281 -20.42 -7.22 -44.05
C LYS A 281 -18.94 -6.84 -44.20
N ASP A 282 -18.55 -6.34 -45.37
CA ASP A 282 -17.13 -6.10 -45.68
C ASP A 282 -16.56 -4.91 -44.90
N GLY A 283 -17.29 -3.80 -44.81
CA GLY A 283 -16.86 -2.61 -44.08
C GLY A 283 -16.70 -2.82 -42.57
N VAL A 284 -17.56 -3.65 -41.96
CA VAL A 284 -17.49 -3.93 -40.52
C VAL A 284 -16.41 -4.97 -40.22
N LEU A 285 -16.32 -6.08 -40.97
CA LEU A 285 -15.31 -7.11 -40.73
C LEU A 285 -13.87 -6.63 -40.99
N GLU A 286 -13.69 -5.66 -41.88
CA GLU A 286 -12.36 -5.09 -42.13
C GLU A 286 -11.86 -4.22 -40.97
N ASN A 287 -12.77 -3.48 -40.31
CA ASN A 287 -12.43 -2.53 -39.25
C ASN A 287 -12.53 -3.12 -37.84
N VAL A 288 -13.37 -4.13 -37.62
CA VAL A 288 -13.59 -4.79 -36.33
C VAL A 288 -12.69 -6.02 -36.23
N LYS A 289 -11.45 -5.83 -35.78
CA LYS A 289 -10.42 -6.88 -35.63
C LYS A 289 -9.84 -6.90 -34.22
N LYS A 290 -9.19 -8.02 -33.84
CA LYS A 290 -8.47 -8.14 -32.57
C LYS A 290 -7.40 -7.05 -32.47
N GLY A 291 -7.43 -6.28 -31.39
CA GLY A 291 -6.57 -5.11 -31.15
C GLY A 291 -7.12 -3.77 -31.66
N ALA A 292 -8.32 -3.75 -32.27
CA ALA A 292 -8.97 -2.49 -32.62
C ALA A 292 -9.54 -1.80 -31.38
N TYR A 293 -9.36 -0.48 -31.30
CA TYR A 293 -9.94 0.38 -30.25
C TYR A 293 -11.14 1.11 -30.83
N LEU A 294 -12.35 0.75 -30.39
CA LEU A 294 -13.60 1.22 -31.00
C LEU A 294 -14.55 1.76 -29.94
N LYS A 295 -15.40 2.69 -30.36
CA LYS A 295 -16.59 3.13 -29.63
C LYS A 295 -17.81 2.43 -30.21
N ILE A 296 -18.47 1.62 -29.39
CA ILE A 296 -19.65 0.82 -29.77
C ILE A 296 -20.86 1.36 -29.01
N LYS A 297 -21.93 1.67 -29.74
CA LYS A 297 -23.24 2.03 -29.20
C LYS A 297 -24.20 0.86 -29.40
N GLY A 298 -24.99 0.53 -28.38
CA GLY A 298 -25.97 -0.54 -28.49
C GLY A 298 -26.87 -0.66 -27.27
N ASP A 299 -27.86 -1.54 -27.41
CA ASP A 299 -28.82 -1.85 -26.34
C ASP A 299 -28.35 -3.03 -25.51
N ILE A 300 -28.38 -2.92 -24.19
CA ILE A 300 -28.06 -4.03 -23.29
C ILE A 300 -29.27 -4.98 -23.22
N VAL A 301 -29.05 -6.22 -23.64
CA VAL A 301 -30.03 -7.30 -23.64
C VAL A 301 -29.49 -8.47 -22.84
N TYR A 302 -30.29 -8.98 -21.91
CA TYR A 302 -29.95 -10.22 -21.21
C TYR A 302 -30.15 -11.42 -22.14
N ASP A 303 -29.06 -12.12 -22.46
CA ASP A 303 -29.11 -13.34 -23.26
C ASP A 303 -29.44 -14.53 -22.36
N THR A 304 -30.61 -15.14 -22.56
CA THR A 304 -31.08 -16.28 -21.75
C THR A 304 -30.34 -17.59 -22.05
N TYR A 305 -29.72 -17.72 -23.22
CA TYR A 305 -28.91 -18.88 -23.60
C TYR A 305 -27.54 -18.83 -22.95
N GLN A 306 -26.87 -17.66 -22.99
CA GLN A 306 -25.56 -17.46 -22.35
C GLN A 306 -25.66 -17.13 -20.85
N ARG A 307 -26.86 -16.75 -20.37
CA ARG A 307 -27.13 -16.29 -18.99
C ARG A 307 -26.30 -15.06 -18.59
N GLU A 308 -25.96 -14.23 -19.57
CA GLU A 308 -25.11 -13.04 -19.43
C GLU A 308 -25.75 -11.84 -20.11
N ILE A 309 -25.36 -10.63 -19.69
CA ILE A 309 -25.73 -9.41 -20.42
C ILE A 309 -24.90 -9.30 -21.70
N SER A 310 -25.55 -9.00 -22.80
CA SER A 310 -24.91 -8.79 -24.10
C SER A 310 -25.40 -7.50 -24.73
N MET A 311 -24.56 -6.84 -25.51
CA MET A 311 -24.92 -5.60 -26.18
C MET A 311 -25.32 -5.87 -27.63
N MET A 312 -26.52 -5.46 -28.04
CA MET A 312 -26.93 -5.46 -29.45
C MET A 312 -26.45 -4.16 -30.10
N ILE A 313 -25.52 -4.27 -31.04
CA ILE A 313 -24.86 -3.11 -31.65
C ILE A 313 -25.84 -2.33 -32.53
N SER A 314 -25.99 -1.04 -32.25
CA SER A 314 -26.70 -0.07 -33.08
C SER A 314 -25.77 0.83 -33.88
N GLY A 315 -24.52 1.01 -33.44
CA GLY A 315 -23.52 1.80 -34.17
C GLY A 315 -22.07 1.57 -33.72
N ILE A 316 -21.12 1.72 -34.63
CA ILE A 316 -19.68 1.54 -34.40
C ILE A 316 -18.92 2.73 -34.97
N ARG A 317 -18.03 3.30 -34.15
CA ARG A 317 -17.14 4.40 -34.53
C ARG A 317 -15.69 4.05 -34.17
N LYS A 318 -14.75 4.42 -35.04
CA LYS A 318 -13.32 4.34 -34.73
C LYS A 318 -12.97 5.44 -33.74
N GLU A 319 -12.27 5.07 -32.67
CA GLU A 319 -11.82 6.02 -31.66
C GLU A 319 -10.30 5.95 -31.54
N THR A 320 -9.67 7.08 -31.21
CA THR A 320 -8.22 7.09 -30.99
C THR A 320 -7.88 6.71 -29.57
N ARG A 321 -6.97 5.75 -29.40
CA ARG A 321 -6.50 5.32 -28.09
C ARG A 321 -5.64 6.41 -27.47
N ILE A 322 -6.04 6.90 -26.30
CA ILE A 322 -5.18 7.78 -25.49
C ILE A 322 -4.17 6.89 -24.76
N GLU A 323 -3.00 6.67 -25.37
CA GLU A 323 -1.90 5.97 -24.71
C GLU A 323 -1.19 6.90 -23.71
N ARG A 324 -0.67 6.33 -22.62
CA ARG A 324 0.22 7.05 -21.71
C ARG A 324 1.52 7.39 -22.44
N GLU A 325 1.87 8.68 -22.47
CA GLU A 325 3.08 9.22 -23.08
C GLU A 325 4.05 9.77 -22.03
N ASP A 326 5.34 9.70 -22.32
CA ASP A 326 6.40 10.37 -21.56
C ASP A 326 6.71 11.72 -22.21
N LYS A 327 6.24 12.81 -21.58
CA LYS A 327 6.40 14.18 -22.07
C LYS A 327 7.64 14.90 -21.53
N SER A 328 8.49 14.21 -20.76
CA SER A 328 9.71 14.80 -20.21
C SER A 328 10.74 15.06 -21.31
N GLU A 329 11.51 16.13 -21.18
CA GLU A 329 12.67 16.42 -22.05
C GLU A 329 13.80 15.43 -21.75
N GLU A 330 14.11 15.24 -20.47
CA GLU A 330 15.04 14.20 -20.00
C GLU A 330 14.29 12.89 -19.81
N LYS A 331 14.70 11.86 -20.58
CA LYS A 331 14.04 10.56 -20.58
C LYS A 331 14.55 9.70 -19.42
N ARG A 332 13.61 9.09 -18.72
CA ARG A 332 13.88 8.14 -17.62
C ARG A 332 14.55 6.88 -18.17
N VAL A 333 15.32 6.21 -17.33
CA VAL A 333 15.74 4.82 -17.50
C VAL A 333 15.14 4.01 -16.35
N GLU A 334 14.42 2.95 -16.68
CA GLU A 334 13.93 2.01 -15.68
C GLU A 334 15.06 1.07 -15.25
N LEU A 335 15.30 0.98 -13.93
CA LEU A 335 16.41 0.20 -13.35
C LEU A 335 15.92 -1.03 -12.59
N HIS A 336 14.62 -1.15 -12.34
CA HIS A 336 14.02 -2.28 -11.66
C HIS A 336 12.71 -2.65 -12.36
N ALA A 337 12.69 -3.79 -13.04
CA ALA A 337 11.48 -4.26 -13.72
C ALA A 337 11.40 -5.78 -13.73
N HIS A 338 10.19 -6.25 -13.42
CA HIS A 338 9.82 -7.66 -13.45
C HIS A 338 9.11 -8.04 -14.74
N THR A 339 9.30 -9.29 -15.13
CA THR A 339 8.74 -9.90 -16.32
C THR A 339 7.97 -11.16 -15.94
N GLN A 340 7.24 -11.75 -16.89
CA GLN A 340 6.56 -13.04 -16.70
C GLN A 340 7.46 -14.18 -16.16
N MET A 341 8.77 -14.02 -16.19
CA MET A 341 9.73 -14.98 -15.63
C MET A 341 9.87 -14.86 -14.09
N SER A 342 9.48 -13.72 -13.51
CA SER A 342 9.26 -13.59 -12.07
C SER A 342 8.02 -14.39 -11.68
N SER A 343 8.26 -15.60 -11.16
CA SER A 343 7.24 -16.63 -10.93
C SER A 343 6.09 -16.12 -10.07
N MET A 344 4.86 -16.18 -10.60
CA MET A 344 3.60 -15.79 -9.94
C MET A 344 3.55 -14.32 -9.47
N ASP A 345 4.43 -13.45 -9.95
CA ASP A 345 4.51 -12.06 -9.50
C ASP A 345 4.18 -11.07 -10.63
N ALA A 346 4.89 -11.14 -11.77
CA ALA A 346 4.70 -10.20 -12.86
C ALA A 346 3.98 -10.80 -14.08
N ILE A 347 3.14 -9.97 -14.71
CA ILE A 347 2.25 -10.38 -15.81
C ILE A 347 2.76 -9.89 -17.18
N CYS A 348 3.62 -8.88 -17.20
CA CYS A 348 4.09 -8.24 -18.43
C CYS A 348 5.19 -9.06 -19.12
N SER A 349 5.05 -9.27 -20.43
CA SER A 349 6.10 -9.89 -21.23
C SER A 349 7.27 -8.92 -21.47
N VAL A 350 8.48 -9.47 -21.58
CA VAL A 350 9.71 -8.69 -21.82
C VAL A 350 9.57 -7.81 -23.06
N LYS A 351 9.03 -8.38 -24.14
CA LYS A 351 8.83 -7.67 -25.42
C LYS A 351 7.98 -6.41 -25.27
N LYS A 352 6.82 -6.50 -24.61
CA LYS A 352 5.92 -5.35 -24.41
C LYS A 352 6.55 -4.25 -23.54
N LEU A 353 7.34 -4.65 -22.55
CA LEU A 353 8.03 -3.75 -21.64
C LEU A 353 9.11 -2.94 -22.39
N VAL A 354 9.91 -3.62 -23.21
CA VAL A 354 10.94 -3.01 -24.04
C VAL A 354 10.35 -2.12 -25.13
N GLU A 355 9.29 -2.57 -25.82
CA GLU A 355 8.57 -1.78 -26.82
C GLU A 355 7.98 -0.49 -26.21
N ARG A 356 7.47 -0.57 -24.98
CA ARG A 356 6.95 0.59 -24.27
C ARG A 356 8.05 1.60 -23.94
N ALA A 357 9.19 1.13 -23.44
CA ALA A 357 10.33 1.98 -23.13
C ALA A 357 10.88 2.68 -24.40
N ALA A 358 10.95 1.95 -25.52
CA ALA A 358 11.32 2.51 -26.81
C ALA A 358 10.32 3.56 -27.30
N LYS A 359 9.00 3.31 -27.19
CA LYS A 359 7.95 4.30 -27.50
C LYS A 359 8.06 5.57 -26.66
N TRP A 360 8.50 5.46 -25.40
CA TRP A 360 8.71 6.61 -24.51
C TRP A 360 10.05 7.33 -24.74
N GLY A 361 10.91 6.80 -25.61
CA GLY A 361 12.22 7.36 -25.91
C GLY A 361 13.27 7.11 -24.83
N HIS A 362 13.07 6.09 -23.97
CA HIS A 362 14.04 5.73 -22.94
C HIS A 362 15.33 5.21 -23.59
N SER A 363 16.49 5.62 -23.07
CA SER A 363 17.79 5.22 -23.63
C SER A 363 18.17 3.77 -23.28
N ALA A 364 17.67 3.28 -22.15
CA ALA A 364 17.89 1.93 -21.67
C ALA A 364 16.74 1.43 -20.80
N ILE A 365 16.69 0.13 -20.56
CA ILE A 365 15.77 -0.51 -19.60
C ILE A 365 16.43 -1.72 -18.94
N ALA A 366 16.27 -1.85 -17.62
CA ALA A 366 16.72 -3.00 -16.86
C ALA A 366 15.67 -4.09 -16.74
N ILE A 367 16.13 -5.34 -16.72
CA ILE A 367 15.32 -6.54 -16.44
C ILE A 367 15.92 -7.19 -15.20
N THR A 368 15.15 -7.26 -14.11
CA THR A 368 15.59 -7.67 -12.77
C THR A 368 14.59 -8.64 -12.16
N ASP A 369 14.46 -9.83 -12.76
CA ASP A 369 13.53 -10.84 -12.27
C ASP A 369 13.97 -11.47 -10.92
N HIS A 370 13.00 -12.01 -10.18
CA HIS A 370 13.19 -12.61 -8.85
C HIS A 370 14.05 -13.87 -8.88
N GLY A 371 15.30 -13.76 -8.47
CA GLY A 371 16.23 -14.89 -8.36
C GLY A 371 16.52 -15.64 -9.67
N VAL A 372 16.06 -15.11 -10.81
CA VAL A 372 16.16 -15.77 -12.12
C VAL A 372 16.54 -14.79 -13.22
N VAL A 373 17.09 -15.32 -14.32
CA VAL A 373 17.53 -14.57 -15.50
C VAL A 373 16.95 -15.12 -16.81
N GLN A 374 15.83 -15.86 -16.71
CA GLN A 374 15.22 -16.56 -17.83
C GLN A 374 14.70 -15.61 -18.92
N GLY A 375 14.40 -14.35 -18.58
CA GLY A 375 13.92 -13.33 -19.53
C GLY A 375 15.01 -12.75 -20.44
N PHE A 376 16.29 -13.08 -20.24
CA PHE A 376 17.41 -12.46 -20.96
C PHE A 376 17.40 -12.72 -22.47
N PRO A 377 17.12 -13.94 -22.98
CA PRO A 377 17.07 -14.18 -24.43
C PRO A 377 16.00 -13.32 -25.13
N ASP A 378 14.82 -13.22 -24.52
CA ASP A 378 13.72 -12.40 -25.05
C ASP A 378 14.04 -10.91 -24.97
N ALA A 379 14.68 -10.47 -23.88
CA ALA A 379 15.15 -9.11 -23.72
C ALA A 379 16.16 -8.73 -24.81
N MET A 380 17.12 -9.61 -25.10
CA MET A 380 18.14 -9.41 -26.13
C MET A 380 17.51 -9.22 -27.51
N ASN A 381 16.53 -10.06 -27.87
CA ASN A 381 15.83 -9.96 -29.15
C ASN A 381 15.00 -8.68 -29.22
N ALA A 382 14.24 -8.35 -28.17
CA ALA A 382 13.42 -7.15 -28.12
C ALA A 382 14.25 -5.86 -28.15
N GLY A 383 15.40 -5.84 -27.47
CA GLY A 383 16.33 -4.71 -27.45
C GLY A 383 16.92 -4.42 -28.83
N LYS A 384 17.30 -5.46 -29.57
CA LYS A 384 17.78 -5.33 -30.97
C LYS A 384 16.69 -4.79 -31.89
N SER A 385 15.47 -5.30 -31.80
CA SER A 385 14.36 -4.88 -32.66
C SER A 385 13.93 -3.44 -32.43
N ASN A 386 14.06 -2.92 -31.21
CA ASN A 386 13.61 -1.58 -30.83
C ASN A 386 14.76 -0.57 -30.64
N ASN A 387 16.01 -0.96 -30.93
CA ASN A 387 17.21 -0.13 -30.77
C ASN A 387 17.34 0.53 -29.38
N ILE A 388 17.09 -0.24 -28.33
CA ILE A 388 17.19 0.21 -26.93
C ILE A 388 18.18 -0.68 -26.16
N LYS A 389 18.97 -0.07 -25.27
CA LYS A 389 19.96 -0.79 -24.47
C LYS A 389 19.28 -1.56 -23.34
N ILE A 390 19.52 -2.86 -23.27
CA ILE A 390 19.06 -3.70 -22.16
C ILE A 390 20.13 -3.73 -21.05
N LEU A 391 19.70 -3.50 -19.80
CA LEU A 391 20.51 -3.70 -18.61
C LEU A 391 20.11 -5.04 -17.98
N TYR A 392 21.00 -6.02 -18.08
CA TYR A 392 20.76 -7.36 -17.56
C TYR A 392 21.03 -7.37 -16.06
N GLY A 393 19.99 -7.59 -15.27
CA GLY A 393 20.07 -7.64 -13.80
C GLY A 393 19.32 -8.83 -13.22
N VAL A 394 19.41 -8.97 -11.90
CA VAL A 394 18.71 -10.00 -11.12
C VAL A 394 18.36 -9.41 -9.77
N GLU A 395 17.14 -9.65 -9.30
CA GLU A 395 16.81 -9.39 -7.91
C GLU A 395 17.23 -10.61 -7.07
N GLY A 396 18.39 -10.47 -6.40
CA GLY A 396 18.99 -11.53 -5.62
C GLY A 396 18.56 -11.49 -4.15
N TYR A 397 18.35 -12.68 -3.56
CA TYR A 397 18.10 -12.83 -2.13
C TYR A 397 19.43 -12.94 -1.39
N LEU A 398 19.76 -11.93 -0.59
CA LEU A 398 20.95 -11.93 0.26
C LEU A 398 20.56 -12.32 1.69
N VAL A 399 21.36 -13.21 2.29
CA VAL A 399 21.29 -13.56 3.71
C VAL A 399 22.65 -13.28 4.34
N GLU A 400 22.66 -12.78 5.57
CA GLU A 400 23.88 -12.52 6.32
C GLU A 400 24.42 -13.84 6.93
N ASP A 401 25.67 -14.18 6.62
CA ASP A 401 26.33 -15.39 7.13
C ASP A 401 26.98 -15.18 8.52
N ASP A 402 27.24 -13.92 8.90
CA ASP A 402 28.08 -13.56 10.05
C ASP A 402 27.24 -13.02 11.21
N SER A 403 26.78 -13.91 12.09
CA SER A 403 26.42 -13.49 13.45
C SER A 403 27.69 -13.37 14.28
N LEU A 404 27.90 -12.21 14.91
CA LEU A 404 29.04 -12.00 15.80
C LEU A 404 28.98 -13.01 16.96
N ILE A 405 30.01 -13.87 17.06
CA ILE A 405 30.10 -14.91 18.11
C ILE A 405 30.25 -14.27 19.50
N ILE A 406 30.87 -13.09 19.55
CA ILE A 406 31.08 -12.29 20.75
C ILE A 406 30.60 -10.88 20.43
N GLU A 407 29.55 -10.45 21.13
CA GLU A 407 29.07 -9.07 21.10
C GLU A 407 29.75 -8.30 22.23
N ASP A 408 30.33 -7.14 21.93
CA ASP A 408 30.99 -6.26 22.92
C ASP A 408 32.10 -6.98 23.74
N ALA A 409 33.18 -7.40 23.09
CA ALA A 409 34.33 -8.01 23.78
C ALA A 409 34.99 -7.04 24.80
N ASN A 410 35.61 -7.58 25.85
CA ASN A 410 36.45 -6.81 26.77
C ASN A 410 37.95 -7.07 26.51
N ASP A 411 38.82 -6.21 27.02
CA ASP A 411 40.28 -6.34 26.87
C ASP A 411 40.93 -7.27 27.93
N LYS A 412 40.14 -8.08 28.64
CA LYS A 412 40.67 -8.98 29.68
C LYS A 412 41.21 -10.27 29.05
N GLU A 413 42.18 -10.90 29.71
CA GLU A 413 42.70 -12.20 29.29
C GLU A 413 41.63 -13.30 29.35
N LEU A 414 41.81 -14.38 28.58
CA LEU A 414 40.92 -15.55 28.60
C LEU A 414 40.97 -16.34 29.92
N SER A 415 41.92 -16.02 30.81
CA SER A 415 42.02 -16.54 32.17
C SER A 415 41.03 -15.91 33.15
N GLN A 416 40.30 -14.86 32.73
CA GLN A 416 39.30 -14.14 33.53
C GLN A 416 38.18 -15.05 34.05
N THR A 417 37.38 -14.52 34.98
CA THR A 417 36.22 -15.22 35.51
C THR A 417 35.06 -15.24 34.52
N PHE A 418 34.53 -16.43 34.27
CA PHE A 418 33.30 -16.65 33.51
C PHE A 418 32.28 -17.35 34.40
N VAL A 419 31.01 -17.04 34.21
CA VAL A 419 29.91 -17.81 34.81
C VAL A 419 29.16 -18.52 33.69
N VAL A 420 29.29 -19.84 33.66
CA VAL A 420 28.59 -20.68 32.70
C VAL A 420 27.30 -21.15 33.34
N PHE A 421 26.18 -20.98 32.66
CA PHE A 421 24.88 -21.32 33.23
C PHE A 421 23.93 -21.89 32.19
N ASP A 422 22.91 -22.56 32.70
CA ASP A 422 21.82 -23.16 31.95
C ASP A 422 20.54 -22.99 32.79
N ILE A 423 19.38 -22.89 32.12
CA ILE A 423 18.08 -22.79 32.80
C ILE A 423 17.09 -23.82 32.25
N GLU A 424 16.24 -24.30 33.15
CA GLU A 424 15.04 -25.05 32.77
C GLU A 424 13.80 -24.17 32.92
N THR A 425 12.84 -24.33 32.02
CA THR A 425 11.69 -23.41 31.90
C THR A 425 10.39 -24.12 31.58
N THR A 426 9.26 -23.43 31.81
CA THR A 426 7.93 -23.91 31.45
C THR A 426 7.58 -23.73 29.97
N GLY A 427 8.52 -23.30 29.13
CA GLY A 427 8.29 -23.03 27.71
C GLY A 427 9.36 -22.11 27.10
N PHE A 428 9.15 -21.65 25.87
CA PHE A 428 10.19 -20.93 25.12
C PHE A 428 10.11 -19.40 25.20
N SER A 429 9.06 -18.84 25.79
CA SER A 429 8.81 -17.40 25.81
C SER A 429 9.32 -16.77 27.10
N ASN A 430 10.36 -15.94 27.02
CA ASN A 430 10.90 -15.22 28.18
C ASN A 430 9.89 -14.29 28.87
N THR A 431 8.82 -13.87 28.18
CA THR A 431 7.74 -13.03 28.72
C THR A 431 6.59 -13.83 29.30
N ASN A 432 6.20 -14.96 28.68
CA ASN A 432 5.00 -15.72 29.08
C ASN A 432 5.30 -16.96 29.93
N ASP A 433 6.51 -17.49 29.86
CA ASP A 433 6.94 -18.70 30.55
C ASP A 433 7.80 -18.38 31.78
N LYS A 434 7.96 -19.36 32.66
CA LYS A 434 8.61 -19.24 33.97
C LYS A 434 9.85 -20.13 34.05
N ILE A 435 10.82 -19.74 34.88
CA ILE A 435 12.04 -20.51 35.16
C ILE A 435 11.74 -21.51 36.27
N THR A 436 12.24 -22.74 36.13
CA THR A 436 12.02 -23.86 37.06
C THR A 436 13.32 -24.41 37.68
N GLU A 437 14.47 -24.17 37.05
CA GLU A 437 15.80 -24.45 37.60
C GLU A 437 16.82 -23.44 37.05
N ILE A 438 17.79 -23.05 37.87
CA ILE A 438 19.01 -22.37 37.42
C ILE A 438 20.21 -23.19 37.89
N GLY A 439 21.05 -23.58 36.95
CA GLY A 439 22.33 -24.22 37.22
C GLY A 439 23.46 -23.38 36.66
N ALA A 440 24.50 -23.15 37.45
CA ALA A 440 25.66 -22.40 37.01
C ALA A 440 26.96 -22.88 37.66
N VAL A 441 28.05 -22.68 36.94
CA VAL A 441 29.40 -22.93 37.42
C VAL A 441 30.28 -21.73 37.15
N LYS A 442 31.14 -21.39 38.11
CA LYS A 442 32.12 -20.30 37.98
C LYS A 442 33.44 -20.89 37.52
N ILE A 443 33.96 -20.38 36.41
CA ILE A 443 35.28 -20.72 35.89
C ILE A 443 36.23 -19.57 36.17
N GLU A 444 37.39 -19.87 36.74
CA GLU A 444 38.51 -18.95 36.88
C GLU A 444 39.80 -19.69 36.51
N ASN A 445 40.69 -19.07 35.72
CA ASN A 445 41.91 -19.71 35.24
C ASN A 445 41.66 -21.10 34.62
N PHE A 446 40.60 -21.23 33.81
CA PHE A 446 40.18 -22.47 33.15
C PHE A 446 39.80 -23.62 34.09
N LYS A 447 39.50 -23.34 35.37
CA LYS A 447 39.06 -24.33 36.37
C LYS A 447 37.72 -23.92 36.96
N ILE A 448 36.87 -24.89 37.22
CA ILE A 448 35.63 -24.65 37.97
C ILE A 448 36.00 -24.41 39.44
N VAL A 449 35.64 -23.25 39.97
CA VAL A 449 35.95 -22.83 41.34
C VAL A 449 34.71 -22.77 42.23
N ASP A 450 33.51 -22.66 41.66
CA ASP A 450 32.26 -22.56 42.42
C ASP A 450 31.06 -23.07 41.61
N ARG A 451 29.96 -23.42 42.28
CA ARG A 451 28.72 -23.93 41.68
C ARG A 451 27.49 -23.32 42.33
N PHE A 452 26.48 -23.04 41.52
CA PHE A 452 25.15 -22.59 41.92
C PHE A 452 24.11 -23.54 41.33
N SER A 453 23.18 -24.04 42.14
CA SER A 453 22.11 -24.93 41.68
C SER A 453 20.88 -24.73 42.54
N GLU A 454 19.83 -24.20 41.95
CA GLU A 454 18.56 -23.91 42.64
C GLU A 454 17.38 -24.35 41.78
N LEU A 455 16.49 -25.14 42.37
CA LEU A 455 15.16 -25.41 41.82
C LEU A 455 14.23 -24.27 42.24
N ILE A 456 13.34 -23.89 41.33
CA ILE A 456 12.48 -22.71 41.49
C ILE A 456 11.02 -23.13 41.37
N ASN A 457 10.18 -22.61 42.26
CA ASN A 457 8.74 -22.68 42.11
C ASN A 457 8.27 -21.61 41.10
N PRO A 458 7.77 -21.99 39.91
CA PRO A 458 7.29 -21.03 38.90
C PRO A 458 5.93 -20.42 39.22
N GLU A 459 5.30 -20.81 40.34
CA GLU A 459 3.92 -20.46 40.74
C GLU A 459 2.88 -20.82 39.67
N LYS A 460 3.17 -21.85 38.87
CA LYS A 460 2.34 -22.35 37.77
C LYS A 460 2.61 -23.83 37.54
N ASP A 461 1.58 -24.58 37.15
CA ASP A 461 1.75 -25.99 36.78
C ASP A 461 2.62 -26.15 35.53
N ILE A 462 3.59 -27.05 35.62
CA ILE A 462 4.39 -27.55 34.51
C ILE A 462 3.58 -28.60 33.75
N SER A 463 3.45 -28.44 32.44
CA SER A 463 2.79 -29.45 31.58
C SER A 463 3.56 -30.78 31.58
N TYR A 464 2.85 -31.91 31.47
CA TYR A 464 3.47 -33.24 31.46
C TYR A 464 4.61 -33.38 30.43
N LYS A 465 4.46 -32.78 29.24
CA LYS A 465 5.49 -32.80 28.19
C LYS A 465 6.80 -32.15 28.65
N ILE A 466 6.74 -31.09 29.45
CA ILE A 466 7.93 -30.41 29.96
C ILE A 466 8.53 -31.21 31.12
N GLN A 467 7.71 -31.84 31.96
CA GLN A 467 8.20 -32.75 33.00
C GLN A 467 8.94 -33.94 32.39
N GLU A 468 8.47 -34.47 31.25
CA GLU A 468 9.17 -35.54 30.51
C GLU A 468 10.49 -35.08 29.91
N LEU A 469 10.56 -33.82 29.45
CA LEU A 469 11.78 -33.25 28.88
C LEU A 469 12.83 -32.89 29.93
N THR A 470 12.42 -32.31 31.05
CA THR A 470 13.31 -31.73 32.07
C THR A 470 13.51 -32.65 33.28
N GLY A 471 12.63 -33.63 33.48
CA GLY A 471 12.59 -34.45 34.70
C GLY A 471 12.07 -33.70 35.94
N ILE A 472 11.71 -32.41 35.81
CA ILE A 472 11.23 -31.58 36.93
C ILE A 472 9.71 -31.75 37.05
N THR A 473 9.25 -32.37 38.15
CA THR A 473 7.82 -32.55 38.44
C THR A 473 7.23 -31.41 39.26
N ASN A 474 5.92 -31.18 39.17
CA ASN A 474 5.22 -30.19 40.00
C ASN A 474 5.40 -30.46 41.50
N GLU A 475 5.53 -31.73 41.91
CA GLU A 475 5.76 -32.11 43.31
C GLU A 475 7.17 -31.71 43.78
N LEU A 476 8.18 -31.80 42.91
CA LEU A 476 9.57 -31.50 43.24
C LEU A 476 9.81 -30.01 43.55
N ILE A 477 9.07 -29.14 42.87
CA ILE A 477 9.27 -27.68 42.92
C ILE A 477 8.26 -26.94 43.79
N LYS A 478 7.21 -27.61 44.27
CA LYS A 478 6.10 -26.97 44.99
C LYS A 478 6.56 -26.16 46.22
N ASP A 479 7.52 -26.69 46.96
CA ASP A 479 8.03 -26.10 48.20
C ASP A 479 9.38 -25.40 48.00
N LYS A 480 9.76 -25.10 46.75
CA LYS A 480 11.01 -24.42 46.40
C LYS A 480 10.83 -22.89 46.42
N PRO A 481 11.92 -22.12 46.59
CA PRO A 481 11.87 -20.66 46.52
C PRO A 481 11.39 -20.19 45.14
N THR A 482 10.78 -19.00 45.10
CA THR A 482 10.36 -18.39 43.82
C THR A 482 11.51 -17.70 43.12
N ILE A 483 11.31 -17.27 41.87
CA ILE A 483 12.33 -16.56 41.10
C ILE A 483 12.71 -15.21 41.75
N GLU A 484 11.80 -14.59 42.50
CA GLU A 484 12.03 -13.36 43.28
C GLU A 484 13.07 -13.56 44.40
N GLU A 485 13.19 -14.77 44.93
CA GLU A 485 14.18 -15.08 45.96
C GLU A 485 15.50 -15.59 45.38
N VAL A 486 15.45 -16.33 44.27
CA VAL A 486 16.62 -16.99 43.67
C VAL A 486 17.40 -16.03 42.76
N LEU A 487 16.72 -15.19 41.98
CA LEU A 487 17.38 -14.33 41.00
C LEU A 487 18.38 -13.34 41.63
N PRO A 488 18.10 -12.65 42.76
CA PRO A 488 19.10 -11.80 43.41
C PRO A 488 20.38 -12.56 43.81
N LYS A 489 20.22 -13.79 44.33
CA LYS A 489 21.36 -14.65 44.72
C LYS A 489 22.16 -15.09 43.50
N PHE A 490 21.48 -15.41 42.40
CA PHE A 490 22.13 -15.73 41.14
C PHE A 490 22.90 -14.52 40.58
N MET A 491 22.31 -13.34 40.59
CA MET A 491 22.98 -12.11 40.12
C MET A 491 24.18 -11.74 41.00
N GLU A 492 24.12 -11.98 42.31
CA GLU A 492 25.26 -11.85 43.22
C GLU A 492 26.37 -12.86 42.89
N PHE A 493 26.00 -14.13 42.61
CA PHE A 493 26.94 -15.15 42.18
C PHE A 493 27.64 -14.78 40.87
N VAL A 494 26.91 -14.17 39.94
CA VAL A 494 27.40 -13.70 38.64
C VAL A 494 28.33 -12.49 38.78
N GLY A 495 27.94 -11.47 39.54
CA GLY A 495 28.69 -10.22 39.68
C GLY A 495 28.94 -9.56 38.31
N ASP A 496 30.16 -9.09 38.08
CA ASP A 496 30.60 -8.48 36.81
C ASP A 496 31.18 -9.50 35.80
N SER A 497 30.97 -10.81 36.05
CA SER A 497 31.53 -11.87 35.20
C SER A 497 30.84 -11.92 33.84
N VAL A 498 31.56 -12.46 32.85
CA VAL A 498 30.98 -12.76 31.53
C VAL A 498 30.13 -14.02 31.64
N LEU A 499 28.89 -13.94 31.17
CA LEU A 499 27.95 -15.06 31.13
C LEU A 499 28.21 -15.95 29.92
N VAL A 500 28.16 -17.26 30.10
CA VAL A 500 28.37 -18.23 29.03
C VAL A 500 27.24 -19.25 29.05
N ALA A 501 26.66 -19.55 27.91
CA ALA A 501 25.59 -20.54 27.78
C ALA A 501 25.65 -21.22 26.41
N HIS A 502 24.86 -22.28 26.21
CA HIS A 502 24.77 -23.00 24.95
C HIS A 502 23.44 -22.69 24.27
N ASN A 503 23.45 -21.74 23.33
CA ASN A 503 22.29 -20.95 22.88
C ASN A 503 21.99 -19.75 23.79
N ALA A 504 23.04 -18.97 24.12
CA ALA A 504 23.00 -17.98 25.18
C ALA A 504 21.87 -16.93 25.08
N GLU A 505 21.37 -16.62 23.88
CA GLU A 505 20.24 -15.70 23.70
C GLU A 505 18.97 -16.17 24.44
N PHE A 506 18.76 -17.49 24.51
CA PHE A 506 17.64 -18.06 25.24
C PHE A 506 17.76 -17.80 26.75
N ASP A 507 18.81 -18.34 27.38
CA ASP A 507 19.02 -18.27 28.83
C ASP A 507 19.15 -16.83 29.32
N THR A 508 20.00 -16.04 28.64
CA THR A 508 20.20 -14.62 28.99
C THR A 508 18.94 -13.79 28.74
N GLY A 509 18.12 -14.16 27.76
CA GLY A 509 16.84 -13.52 27.48
C GLY A 509 15.82 -13.69 28.62
N PHE A 510 15.79 -14.85 29.26
CA PHE A 510 14.98 -15.09 30.46
C PHE A 510 15.52 -14.32 31.67
N ILE A 511 16.83 -14.39 31.94
CA ILE A 511 17.45 -13.69 33.07
C ILE A 511 17.26 -12.18 32.94
N SER A 512 17.55 -11.59 31.78
CA SER A 512 17.40 -10.15 31.53
C SER A 512 15.95 -9.67 31.75
N GLN A 513 14.97 -10.42 31.24
CA GLN A 513 13.56 -10.11 31.43
C GLN A 513 13.16 -10.17 32.92
N LYS A 514 13.61 -11.17 33.67
CA LYS A 514 13.31 -11.29 35.10
C LYS A 514 14.04 -10.24 35.94
N CYS A 515 15.26 -9.87 35.58
CA CYS A 515 15.95 -8.74 36.20
C CYS A 515 15.17 -7.44 36.00
N ARG A 516 14.67 -7.20 34.79
CA ARG A 516 13.83 -6.02 34.49
C ARG A 516 12.54 -6.00 35.31
N GLU A 517 11.86 -7.14 35.46
CA GLU A 517 10.64 -7.27 36.28
C GLU A 517 10.89 -6.97 37.77
N GLN A 518 12.06 -7.35 38.29
CA GLN A 518 12.44 -7.14 39.70
C GLN A 518 13.22 -5.84 39.95
N GLY A 519 13.52 -5.06 38.92
CA GLY A 519 14.33 -3.84 39.03
C GLY A 519 15.82 -4.09 39.32
N LEU A 520 16.33 -5.28 39.00
CA LEU A 520 17.74 -5.65 39.13
C LEU A 520 18.54 -5.16 37.91
N LEU A 521 19.79 -4.77 38.14
CA LEU A 521 20.70 -4.37 37.08
C LEU A 521 21.20 -5.61 36.32
N TYR A 522 21.14 -5.57 34.99
CA TYR A 522 21.69 -6.61 34.11
C TYR A 522 22.55 -5.97 33.02
N ASN A 523 23.88 -6.01 33.23
CA ASN A 523 24.88 -5.42 32.33
C ASN A 523 25.95 -6.43 31.88
N ASN A 524 25.72 -7.71 32.13
CA ASN A 524 26.71 -8.75 31.89
C ASN A 524 26.87 -9.00 30.39
N LYS A 525 28.13 -9.11 29.96
CA LYS A 525 28.50 -9.57 28.62
C LYS A 525 28.20 -11.06 28.49
N LYS A 526 27.93 -11.55 27.26
CA LYS A 526 27.58 -12.94 26.99
C LYS A 526 28.46 -13.59 25.92
N VAL A 527 28.67 -14.89 26.03
CA VAL A 527 29.32 -15.73 25.01
C VAL A 527 28.45 -16.95 24.73
N ASP A 528 28.22 -17.24 23.45
CA ASP A 528 27.44 -18.41 23.03
C ASP A 528 28.34 -19.56 22.56
N THR A 529 28.34 -20.65 23.34
CA THR A 529 29.10 -21.86 22.99
C THR A 529 28.52 -22.62 21.79
N LEU A 530 27.24 -22.45 21.46
CA LEU A 530 26.64 -23.01 20.25
C LEU A 530 27.25 -22.39 19.00
N MET A 531 27.40 -21.07 19.00
CA MET A 531 28.05 -20.32 17.93
C MET A 531 29.55 -20.64 17.84
N LEU A 532 30.24 -20.72 18.98
CA LEU A 532 31.63 -21.19 19.01
C LEU A 532 31.76 -22.61 18.44
N ALA A 533 30.84 -23.52 18.78
CA ALA A 533 30.86 -24.89 18.27
C ALA A 533 30.68 -24.95 16.75
N ARG A 534 29.81 -24.10 16.16
CA ARG A 534 29.64 -24.02 14.70
C ARG A 534 30.93 -23.65 13.98
N VAL A 535 31.70 -22.72 14.56
CA VAL A 535 32.95 -22.24 13.97
C VAL A 535 34.11 -23.20 14.23
N MET A 536 34.23 -23.73 15.45
CA MET A 536 35.32 -24.62 15.83
C MET A 536 35.14 -26.05 15.30
N LEU A 537 33.90 -26.50 15.11
CA LEU A 537 33.54 -27.84 14.65
C LEU A 537 32.62 -27.80 13.41
N PRO A 538 33.09 -27.25 12.26
CA PRO A 538 32.24 -27.03 11.08
C PRO A 538 31.78 -28.32 10.39
N ASN A 539 32.42 -29.45 10.68
CA ASN A 539 32.07 -30.74 10.08
C ASN A 539 30.91 -31.44 10.83
N LEU A 540 30.50 -30.95 12.00
CA LEU A 540 29.35 -31.50 12.71
C LEU A 540 28.06 -31.07 12.01
N LYS A 541 27.17 -32.04 11.73
CA LYS A 541 25.85 -31.77 11.14
C LYS A 541 24.89 -31.03 12.08
N ARG A 542 25.12 -31.17 13.40
CA ARG A 542 24.30 -30.60 14.47
C ARG A 542 25.22 -30.22 15.62
N HIS A 543 24.92 -29.12 16.28
CA HIS A 543 25.74 -28.56 17.35
C HIS A 543 25.02 -28.50 18.69
N ARG A 544 24.03 -29.38 18.93
CA ARG A 544 23.37 -29.50 20.25
C ARG A 544 24.39 -29.88 21.32
N LEU A 545 24.17 -29.46 22.57
CA LEU A 545 25.09 -29.67 23.70
C LEU A 545 25.59 -31.12 23.78
N ASN A 546 24.68 -32.09 23.77
CA ASN A 546 25.03 -33.52 23.83
C ASN A 546 25.87 -34.01 22.65
N VAL A 547 25.68 -33.47 21.45
CA VAL A 547 26.46 -33.81 20.25
C VAL A 547 27.87 -33.23 20.37
N VAL A 548 27.99 -31.97 20.80
CA VAL A 548 29.27 -31.28 20.97
C VAL A 548 30.08 -31.92 22.11
N ALA A 549 29.45 -32.20 23.25
CA ALA A 549 30.06 -32.88 24.38
C ALA A 549 30.62 -34.25 23.96
N LYS A 550 29.83 -35.02 23.21
CA LYS A 550 30.27 -36.33 22.67
C LYS A 550 31.46 -36.21 21.73
N GLU A 551 31.44 -35.28 20.78
CA GLU A 551 32.56 -35.05 19.85
C GLU A 551 33.85 -34.69 20.59
N LEU A 552 33.73 -33.90 21.66
CA LEU A 552 34.85 -33.47 22.47
C LEU A 552 35.22 -34.48 23.57
N GLY A 553 34.53 -35.62 23.69
CA GLY A 553 34.79 -36.63 24.74
C GLY A 553 34.54 -36.12 26.16
N ILE A 554 33.58 -35.21 26.35
CA ILE A 554 33.16 -34.67 27.64
C ILE A 554 31.97 -35.49 28.15
N PRO A 555 32.00 -36.00 29.40
CA PRO A 555 30.88 -36.74 29.97
C PRO A 555 29.71 -35.80 30.23
N LEU A 556 28.51 -36.23 29.84
CA LEU A 556 27.25 -35.57 30.18
C LEU A 556 26.50 -36.49 31.14
N LEU A 557 26.60 -36.20 32.44
CA LEU A 557 25.95 -36.97 33.50
C LEU A 557 24.58 -36.32 33.76
N ASN A 558 23.51 -37.12 33.87
CA ASN A 558 22.12 -36.65 34.10
C ASN A 558 21.69 -35.47 33.21
N HIS A 559 21.65 -35.69 31.89
CA HIS A 559 21.12 -34.71 30.94
C HIS A 559 19.75 -34.19 31.40
N HIS A 560 19.54 -32.87 31.37
CA HIS A 560 18.36 -32.13 31.88
C HIS A 560 18.39 -31.75 33.37
N ARG A 561 19.56 -31.77 34.00
CA ARG A 561 19.81 -31.01 35.23
C ARG A 561 20.65 -29.81 34.87
N ALA A 562 20.12 -28.61 35.13
CA ALA A 562 20.73 -27.37 34.69
C ALA A 562 22.19 -27.22 35.15
N VAL A 563 22.54 -27.70 36.35
CA VAL A 563 23.92 -27.62 36.86
C VAL A 563 24.89 -28.56 36.13
N ASP A 564 24.43 -29.75 35.75
CA ASP A 564 25.24 -30.74 35.04
C ASP A 564 25.43 -30.31 33.58
N ASP A 565 24.39 -29.74 32.95
CA ASP A 565 24.47 -29.16 31.61
C ASP A 565 25.34 -27.88 31.59
N ALA A 566 25.30 -27.04 32.63
CA ALA A 566 26.22 -25.92 32.81
C ALA A 566 27.69 -26.38 33.00
N GLU A 567 27.93 -27.45 33.75
CA GLU A 567 29.27 -28.02 33.93
C GLU A 567 29.81 -28.61 32.63
N ALA A 568 28.98 -29.34 31.87
CA ALA A 568 29.38 -29.83 30.55
C ALA A 568 29.68 -28.68 29.58
N THR A 569 28.85 -27.62 29.59
CA THR A 569 29.06 -26.41 28.80
C THR A 569 30.37 -25.71 29.18
N ALA A 570 30.71 -25.66 30.48
CA ALA A 570 31.96 -25.12 30.97
C ALA A 570 33.18 -25.89 30.49
N LEU A 571 33.11 -27.22 30.49
CA LEU A 571 34.18 -28.07 29.96
C LEU A 571 34.34 -27.91 28.45
N ILE A 572 33.23 -27.78 27.70
CA ILE A 572 33.24 -27.51 26.25
C ILE A 572 33.90 -26.16 25.99
N PHE A 573 33.47 -25.12 26.72
CA PHE A 573 34.01 -23.78 26.59
C PHE A 573 35.51 -23.74 26.86
N ASN A 574 35.97 -24.34 27.97
CA ASN A 574 37.39 -24.45 28.28
C ASN A 574 38.19 -25.15 27.17
N LYS A 575 37.64 -26.20 26.55
CA LYS A 575 38.29 -26.84 25.40
C LYS A 575 38.38 -25.89 24.21
N PHE A 576 37.31 -25.18 23.87
CA PHE A 576 37.34 -24.20 22.78
C PHE A 576 38.35 -23.07 23.01
N LEU A 577 38.48 -22.58 24.24
CA LEU A 577 39.48 -21.56 24.59
C LEU A 577 40.93 -22.06 24.44
N GLN A 578 41.17 -23.36 24.63
CA GLN A 578 42.49 -23.98 24.51
C GLN A 578 42.79 -24.52 23.10
N MET A 579 41.78 -24.60 22.23
CA MET A 579 41.98 -25.06 20.86
C MET A 579 42.74 -24.01 20.05
N PRO A 580 43.86 -24.36 19.37
CA PRO A 580 44.52 -23.44 18.48
C PRO A 580 43.56 -23.08 17.34
N TYR A 581 43.32 -21.79 17.14
CA TYR A 581 42.53 -21.30 16.01
C TYR A 581 43.21 -21.72 14.71
N ARG A 582 42.72 -22.81 14.10
CA ARG A 582 43.13 -23.18 12.74
C ARG A 582 42.56 -22.12 11.81
N LYS A 583 43.38 -21.11 11.47
CA LYS A 583 43.15 -20.23 10.31
C LYS A 583 42.78 -21.10 9.12
N ARG A 584 41.50 -21.19 8.82
CA ARG A 584 41.00 -21.77 7.57
C ARG A 584 40.44 -20.65 6.69
N CYS A 585 41.25 -19.62 6.47
CA CYS A 585 41.04 -18.64 5.41
C CYS A 585 42.37 -18.41 4.70
N LYS A 586 42.63 -19.22 3.67
CA LYS A 586 43.28 -18.68 2.47
C LYS A 586 42.22 -17.83 1.78
N ASN A 587 42.54 -16.57 1.56
CA ASN A 587 41.83 -15.60 0.71
C ASN A 587 40.54 -14.98 1.27
N SER A 588 40.69 -13.95 2.08
CA SER A 588 39.98 -12.67 1.90
C SER A 588 40.85 -11.58 2.54
N LYS A 589 41.08 -10.52 1.77
CA LYS A 589 41.89 -9.35 2.15
C LYS A 589 41.13 -8.44 3.09
#